data_AF-A0A1V4VXR4-F1
#
_entry.id   AF-A0A1V4VXR4-F1
#
_cell.length_a   1.000
_cell.length_b   1.000
_cell.length_c   1.000
_cell.angle_alpha   90.00
_cell.angle_beta   90.00
_cell.angle_gamma   90.00
#
_symmetry.space_group_name_H-M   'P 1'
#
loop_
_entity.id
_entity.type
_entity.pdbx_description
1 polymer ?
#
loop_
_entity_poly.entity_id
_entity_poly.type
_entity_poly.pdbx_seq_one_letter_code
_entity_poly.pdbx_strand_id
1 'polypeptide(L)'
;MNVQRIIVAITGATGAIYGVRLLEALQECPGVETHLILSSWAERTIALETNYDIEAVRKKANFCHDLRNVGAAVASGSFQTSGMAVIPCSMKTLAAIAHGLAENCFAPGVL
;
A
#
# COMPACT_ATOMS: atom_id res chain seq x y z
N MET A 1 -13.05 -20.82 -2.59
CA MET A 1 -12.21 -20.19 -1.55
C MET A 1 -12.51 -18.70 -1.57
N ASN A 2 -12.73 -18.05 -0.43
CA ASN A 2 -13.03 -16.62 -0.39
C ASN A 2 -11.73 -15.84 -0.64
N VAL A 3 -11.73 -14.87 -1.55
CA VAL A 3 -10.54 -14.08 -1.89
C VAL A 3 -10.25 -13.12 -0.74
N GLN A 4 -9.06 -13.20 -0.15
CA GLN A 4 -8.61 -12.28 0.89
C GLN A 4 -7.93 -11.08 0.25
N ARG A 5 -8.60 -9.93 0.32
CA ARG A 5 -8.05 -8.67 -0.20
C ARG A 5 -7.18 -7.99 0.84
N ILE A 6 -5.93 -7.73 0.52
CA ILE A 6 -4.96 -7.09 1.42
C ILE A 6 -4.46 -5.81 0.77
N ILE A 7 -4.57 -4.69 1.48
CA ILE A 7 -3.98 -3.42 1.04
C ILE A 7 -2.54 -3.34 1.53
N VAL A 8 -1.62 -3.03 0.63
CA VAL A 8 -0.21 -2.76 0.96
C VAL A 8 0.09 -1.32 0.58
N ALA A 9 0.40 -0.51 1.57
CA ALA A 9 0.75 0.90 1.41
C ALA A 9 2.24 1.09 1.69
N ILE A 10 2.99 1.61 0.72
CA ILE A 10 4.41 1.93 0.89
C ILE A 10 4.56 3.44 0.94
N THR A 11 5.17 3.94 2.01
CA THR A 11 5.41 5.38 2.23
C THR A 11 6.90 5.71 2.09
N GLY A 12 7.22 7.01 2.03
CA GLY A 12 8.60 7.51 1.93
C GLY A 12 9.42 7.44 3.21
N ALA A 13 9.31 6.35 3.97
CA ALA A 13 10.17 6.06 5.11
C ALA A 13 11.27 5.06 4.71
N THR A 14 12.34 4.97 5.49
CA THR A 14 13.41 4.00 5.24
C THR A 14 12.92 2.57 5.43
N GLY A 15 13.55 1.61 4.74
CA GLY A 15 13.18 0.21 4.76
C GLY A 15 12.16 -0.13 3.69
N ALA A 16 12.22 0.53 2.52
CA ALA A 16 11.31 0.26 1.40
C ALA A 16 11.33 -1.22 0.97
N ILE A 17 12.46 -1.91 1.19
CA ILE A 17 12.62 -3.34 0.95
C ILE A 17 11.58 -4.20 1.68
N TYR A 18 11.14 -3.82 2.89
CA TYR A 18 10.17 -4.62 3.63
C TYR A 18 8.79 -4.62 2.96
N GLY A 19 8.37 -3.48 2.39
CA GLY A 19 7.14 -3.38 1.62
C GLY A 19 7.19 -4.22 0.34
N VAL A 20 8.33 -4.20 -0.36
CA VAL A 20 8.55 -5.02 -1.56
C VAL A 20 8.55 -6.51 -1.24
N ARG A 21 9.25 -6.94 -0.18
CA ARG A 21 9.29 -8.34 0.25
C ARG A 21 7.93 -8.84 0.73
N LEU A 22 7.15 -7.98 1.38
CA LEU A 22 5.78 -8.33 1.75
C LEU A 22 4.93 -8.61 0.50
N LEU A 23 5.03 -7.77 -0.54
CA LEU A 23 4.31 -8.02 -1.80
C LEU A 23 4.73 -9.34 -2.43
N GLU A 24 6.02 -9.66 -2.45
CA GLU A 24 6.53 -10.94 -2.95
C GLU A 24 5.94 -12.13 -2.17
N ALA A 25 5.96 -12.08 -0.84
CA ALA A 25 5.39 -13.14 -0.02
C ALA A 25 3.88 -13.29 -0.21
N LEU A 26 3.14 -12.18 -0.32
CA LEU A 26 1.69 -12.23 -0.54
C LEU A 26 1.32 -12.75 -1.93
N GLN A 27 2.16 -12.51 -2.93
CA GLN A 27 1.97 -13.02 -4.30
C GLN A 27 2.06 -14.55 -4.35
N GLU A 28 2.81 -15.17 -3.45
CA GLU A 28 2.94 -16.63 -3.33
C GLU A 28 1.76 -17.28 -2.59
N CYS A 29 0.90 -16.49 -1.93
CA CYS A 29 -0.24 -16.97 -1.17
C CYS A 29 -1.48 -17.16 -2.07
N PRO A 30 -1.96 -18.40 -2.31
CA PRO A 30 -3.14 -18.62 -3.13
C PRO A 30 -4.39 -18.04 -2.47
N GLY A 31 -5.20 -17.32 -3.24
CA GLY A 31 -6.44 -16.70 -2.77
C GLY A 31 -6.25 -15.34 -2.11
N VAL A 32 -5.04 -14.76 -2.13
CA VAL A 32 -4.78 -13.38 -1.73
C VAL A 32 -4.81 -12.46 -2.96
N GLU A 33 -5.52 -11.34 -2.83
CA GLU A 33 -5.55 -10.26 -3.81
C GLU A 33 -4.94 -9.01 -3.18
N THR A 34 -3.81 -8.56 -3.72
CA THR A 34 -3.08 -7.41 -3.17
C THR A 34 -3.46 -6.11 -3.89
N HIS A 35 -3.73 -5.06 -3.11
CA HIS A 35 -3.92 -3.71 -3.60
C HIS A 35 -2.79 -2.82 -3.11
N LEU A 36 -1.89 -2.43 -4.01
CA LEU A 36 -0.75 -1.57 -3.73
C LEU A 36 -1.12 -0.09 -3.80
N ILE A 37 -0.62 0.68 -2.85
CA ILE A 37 -0.64 2.15 -2.87
C ILE A 37 0.79 2.63 -2.65
N LEU A 38 1.32 3.43 -3.56
CA LEU A 38 2.65 4.04 -3.45
C LEU A 38 2.53 5.55 -3.27
N SER A 39 3.28 6.10 -2.31
CA SER A 39 3.54 7.54 -2.31
C SER A 39 4.63 7.90 -3.31
N SER A 40 4.62 9.12 -3.83
CA SER A 40 5.71 9.64 -4.67
C SER A 40 7.08 9.60 -3.96
N TRP A 41 7.08 9.72 -2.62
CA TRP A 41 8.29 9.55 -1.83
C TRP A 41 8.72 8.09 -1.70
N ALA A 42 7.78 7.14 -1.60
CA ALA A 42 8.09 5.71 -1.59
C ALA A 42 8.76 5.27 -2.89
N GLU A 43 8.27 5.75 -4.03
CA GLU A 43 8.89 5.51 -5.34
C GLU A 43 10.36 5.92 -5.35
N ARG A 44 10.66 7.11 -4.82
CA ARG A 44 12.05 7.59 -4.68
C ARG A 44 12.84 6.73 -3.71
N THR A 45 12.28 6.39 -2.55
CA THR A 45 12.99 5.58 -1.55
C THR A 45 13.29 4.18 -2.07
N ILE A 46 12.37 3.55 -2.81
CA ILE A 46 12.62 2.26 -3.47
C ILE A 46 13.82 2.37 -4.41
N ALA A 47 13.86 3.40 -5.25
CA ALA A 47 14.96 3.63 -6.19
C ALA A 47 16.29 3.98 -5.51
N LEU A 48 16.26 4.58 -4.32
CA LEU A 48 17.45 4.98 -3.56
C LEU A 48 18.02 3.85 -2.68
N GLU A 49 17.15 3.05 -2.05
CA GLU A 49 17.55 2.04 -1.07
C GLU A 49 17.68 0.63 -1.68
N THR A 50 17.15 0.41 -2.88
CA THR A 50 17.06 -0.91 -3.48
C THR A 50 17.39 -0.90 -4.98
N ASN A 51 17.63 -2.08 -5.53
CA ASN A 51 17.83 -2.27 -6.98
C ASN A 51 16.53 -2.59 -7.71
N TYR A 52 15.37 -2.40 -7.08
CA TYR A 52 14.08 -2.69 -7.71
C TYR A 52 13.68 -1.57 -8.66
N ASP A 53 13.24 -1.97 -9.86
CA ASP A 53 12.50 -1.09 -10.76
C ASP A 53 11.07 -0.87 -10.24
N ILE A 54 10.59 0.37 -10.28
CA ILE A 54 9.28 0.75 -9.73
C ILE A 54 8.16 0.03 -10.50
N GLU A 55 8.27 -0.08 -11.82
CA GLU A 55 7.27 -0.78 -12.63
C GLU A 55 7.25 -2.28 -12.31
N ALA A 56 8.42 -2.88 -12.02
CA ALA A 56 8.49 -4.24 -11.51
C ALA A 56 7.80 -4.40 -10.15
N VAL A 57 7.95 -3.44 -9.23
CA VAL A 57 7.24 -3.44 -7.93
C VAL A 57 5.73 -3.33 -8.12
N ARG A 58 5.27 -2.43 -9.00
CA ARG A 58 3.84 -2.27 -9.31
C ARG A 58 3.22 -3.56 -9.85
N LYS A 59 3.95 -4.29 -10.71
CA LYS A 59 3.51 -5.57 -11.28
C LYS A 59 3.46 -6.74 -10.29
N LYS A 60 4.07 -6.61 -9.10
CA LYS A 60 3.95 -7.63 -8.05
C LYS A 60 2.58 -7.62 -7.39
N ALA A 61 1.84 -6.51 -7.49
CA ALA A 61 0.49 -6.40 -6.96
C ALA A 61 -0.56 -6.69 -8.04
N ASN A 62 -1.71 -7.26 -7.65
CA ASN A 62 -2.86 -7.41 -8.55
C ASN A 62 -3.41 -6.06 -9.01
N PHE A 63 -3.44 -5.07 -8.12
CA PHE A 63 -3.91 -3.72 -8.41
C PHE A 63 -2.96 -2.69 -7.82
N CYS A 64 -2.69 -1.62 -8.56
CA CYS A 64 -1.95 -0.46 -8.07
C CYS A 64 -2.85 0.77 -8.15
N HIS A 65 -3.06 1.44 -7.03
CA HIS A 65 -3.88 2.64 -6.92
C HIS A 65 -3.02 3.87 -6.72
N ASP A 66 -3.42 4.98 -7.34
CA ASP A 66 -2.81 6.27 -7.09
C ASP A 66 -3.18 6.74 -5.68
N LEU A 67 -2.18 7.20 -4.92
CA LEU A 67 -2.36 7.74 -3.58
C LEU A 67 -3.38 8.90 -3.51
N ARG A 68 -3.51 9.69 -4.58
CA ARG A 68 -4.43 10.83 -4.66
C ARG A 68 -5.83 10.44 -5.11
N ASN A 69 -6.03 9.21 -5.57
CA ASN A 69 -7.32 8.75 -6.04
C ASN A 69 -8.23 8.35 -4.88
N VAL A 70 -8.75 9.34 -4.16
CA VAL A 70 -9.71 9.13 -3.05
C VAL A 70 -11.01 8.43 -3.49
N GLY A 71 -11.28 8.29 -4.80
CA GLY A 71 -12.36 7.49 -5.35
C GLY A 71 -11.99 6.02 -5.64
N ALA A 72 -10.76 5.59 -5.34
CA ALA A 72 -10.35 4.21 -5.49
C ALA A 72 -11.20 3.30 -4.59
N ALA A 73 -11.47 2.07 -5.04
CA ALA A 73 -12.28 1.11 -4.28
C ALA A 73 -11.76 0.93 -2.84
N VAL A 74 -10.44 0.94 -2.66
CA VAL A 74 -9.77 0.82 -1.34
C VAL A 74 -10.07 1.97 -0.38
N ALA A 75 -10.54 3.13 -0.85
CA ALA A 75 -10.90 4.26 -0.01
C ALA A 75 -12.35 4.19 0.51
N SER A 76 -13.16 3.26 -0.02
CA SER A 76 -14.56 3.05 0.38
C SER A 76 -14.67 2.04 1.52
N GLY A 77 -15.41 2.38 2.59
CA GLY A 77 -15.70 1.45 3.70
C GLY A 77 -16.54 0.23 3.30
N SER A 78 -17.27 0.30 2.17
CA SER A 78 -17.99 -0.85 1.62
C SER A 78 -17.08 -1.89 0.94
N PHE A 79 -15.83 -1.53 0.68
CA PHE A 79 -14.86 -2.44 0.06
C PHE A 79 -14.29 -3.39 1.11
N GLN A 80 -14.80 -4.62 1.12
CA GLN A 80 -14.37 -5.62 2.09
C GLN A 80 -12.92 -6.05 1.85
N THR A 81 -12.07 -5.71 2.81
CA THR A 81 -10.67 -6.12 2.89
C THR A 81 -10.42 -6.94 4.15
N SER A 82 -9.44 -7.82 4.10
CA SER A 82 -8.95 -8.56 5.27
C SER A 82 -8.00 -7.73 6.13
N GLY A 83 -7.54 -6.59 5.62
CA GLY A 83 -6.72 -5.63 6.36
C GLY A 83 -5.84 -4.78 5.45
N MET A 84 -5.13 -3.85 6.08
CA MET A 84 -4.18 -2.94 5.45
C MET A 84 -2.86 -2.95 6.21
N ALA A 85 -1.76 -3.05 5.47
CA ALA A 85 -0.40 -2.94 6.00
C ALA A 85 0.29 -1.70 5.41
N VAL A 86 0.79 -0.80 6.27
CA VAL A 86 1.56 0.38 5.85
C VAL A 86 3.05 0.12 6.15
N ILE A 87 3.84 -0.24 5.14
CA ILE A 87 5.22 -0.72 5.32
C ILE A 87 6.13 -0.24 4.18
N PRO A 88 7.18 0.55 4.48
CA PRO A 88 7.40 1.24 5.75
C PRO A 88 6.39 2.38 5.94
N CYS A 89 6.14 2.77 7.20
CA CYS A 89 5.23 3.85 7.57
C CYS A 89 5.99 5.11 8.01
N SER A 90 5.81 6.21 7.31
CA SER A 90 6.35 7.51 7.68
C SER A 90 5.58 8.11 8.85
N MET A 91 6.26 8.92 9.66
CA MET A 91 5.60 9.63 10.77
C MET A 91 4.44 10.53 10.29
N LYS A 92 4.55 11.08 9.07
CA LYS A 92 3.46 11.86 8.45
C LYS A 92 2.22 10.98 8.24
N THR A 93 2.39 9.80 7.65
CA THR A 93 1.28 8.87 7.40
C THR A 93 0.69 8.35 8.72
N LEU A 94 1.54 8.00 9.68
CA LEU A 94 1.09 7.56 11.01
C LEU A 94 0.26 8.64 11.71
N ALA A 95 0.76 9.89 11.73
CA ALA A 95 0.03 11.01 12.31
C ALA A 95 -1.29 11.29 11.58
N ALA A 96 -1.29 11.21 10.24
CA ALA A 96 -2.51 11.39 9.45
C ALA A 96 -3.57 10.33 9.81
N ILE A 97 -3.18 9.06 9.94
CA ILE A 97 -4.08 7.99 10.36
C ILE A 97 -4.57 8.22 11.80
N ALA A 98 -3.66 8.53 12.74
CA ALA A 98 -3.99 8.74 14.15
C ALA A 98 -4.95 9.93 14.38
N HIS A 99 -4.84 10.97 13.54
CA HIS A 99 -5.70 12.15 13.61
C HIS A 99 -6.90 12.11 12.65
N GLY A 100 -7.12 11.02 11.91
CA GLY A 100 -8.23 10.90 10.96
C GLY A 100 -8.16 11.87 9.78
N LEU A 101 -6.95 12.29 9.39
CA LEU A 101 -6.73 13.18 8.23
C LEU A 101 -6.86 12.37 6.94
N ALA A 102 -8.07 12.30 6.40
CA ALA A 102 -8.41 11.59 5.16
C ALA A 102 -7.97 12.35 3.88
N GLU A 103 -6.72 12.84 3.85
CA GLU A 103 -6.19 13.61 2.72
C GLU A 103 -5.75 12.73 1.53
N ASN A 104 -5.68 11.41 1.71
CA ASN A 104 -5.20 10.46 0.70
C ASN A 104 -5.61 9.01 1.01
N CYS A 105 -5.42 8.10 0.05
CA CYS A 105 -5.85 6.69 0.14
C CYS A 105 -5.16 5.87 1.24
N PHE A 106 -4.14 6.39 1.94
CA PHE A 106 -3.55 5.67 3.07
C PHE A 106 -4.43 5.69 4.33
N ALA A 107 -5.37 6.62 4.39
CA ALA A 107 -6.40 6.67 5.42
C ALA A 107 -7.74 6.36 4.74
N PRO A 108 -8.03 5.08 4.43
CA PRO A 108 -9.39 4.71 4.04
C PRO A 108 -10.33 5.18 5.15
N GLY A 109 -11.49 5.72 4.80
CA GLY A 109 -12.48 6.15 5.77
C GLY A 109 -12.88 4.95 6.62
N VAL A 110 -12.26 4.81 7.79
CA VAL A 110 -12.69 3.88 8.83
C VAL A 110 -13.88 4.55 9.53
N LEU A 111 -15.01 4.55 8.84
CA LEU A 111 -16.35 4.78 9.37
C LEU A 111 -17.27 3.68 8.84
#